data_AF-A0A5K1FWI6-F1
#
_entry.id   AF-A0A5K1FWI6-F1
#
_cell.length_a   1.000
_cell.length_b   1.000
_cell.length_c   1.000
_cell.angle_alpha   90.00
_cell.angle_beta   90.00
_cell.angle_gamma   90.00
#
_symmetry.space_group_name_H-M   'P 1'
#
loop_
_entity.id
_entity.type
_entity.pdbx_description
1 polymer ?
#
loop_
_entity_poly.entity_id
_entity_poly.type
_entity_poly.pdbx_seq_one_letter_code
_entity_poly.pdbx_strand_id
1 'polypeptide(L)'
;EMDDIKMKVSKIQAHHPNVVLVEKSVSPRAIEHLLSKDISLVLNVKRSVLERIARTTGAQIIPSVDDLISPMLGQCEIFRLETFEEYQATDTPNKKPAKKTLMFLEGCPRRLGCT
;
A
#
# COMPACT_ATOMS: atom_id res chain seq x y z
N GLU A 1 -3.33 -24.48 -7.97
CA GLU A 1 -3.79 -23.09 -7.73
C GLU A 1 -3.49 -22.59 -6.32
N MET A 2 -3.90 -23.32 -5.26
CA MET A 2 -3.66 -22.88 -3.88
C MET A 2 -2.16 -22.84 -3.51
N ASP A 3 -1.37 -23.75 -4.07
CA ASP A 3 0.08 -23.80 -3.84
C ASP A 3 0.83 -22.66 -4.53
N ASP A 4 0.36 -22.20 -5.69
CA ASP A 4 0.93 -21.03 -6.40
C ASP A 4 0.75 -19.76 -5.58
N ILE A 5 -0.45 -19.56 -5.01
CA ILE A 5 -0.74 -18.41 -4.14
C ILE A 5 0.17 -18.45 -2.90
N LYS A 6 0.29 -19.59 -2.24
CA LYS A 6 1.16 -19.75 -1.06
C LYS A 6 2.61 -19.47 -1.42
N MET A 7 3.10 -19.99 -2.54
CA MET A 7 4.46 -19.75 -3.01
C MET A 7 4.73 -18.26 -3.23
N LYS A 8 3.81 -17.55 -3.90
CA LYS A 8 3.94 -16.10 -4.13
C LYS A 8 3.93 -15.31 -2.82
N VAL A 9 3.05 -15.64 -1.88
CA VAL A 9 3.04 -14.99 -0.56
C VAL A 9 4.33 -15.28 0.21
N SER A 10 4.84 -16.51 0.17
CA SER A 10 6.12 -16.87 0.80
C SER A 10 7.30 -16.11 0.18
N LYS A 11 7.32 -15.93 -1.15
CA LYS A 11 8.33 -15.08 -1.82
C LYS A 11 8.27 -13.64 -1.30
N ILE A 12 7.09 -13.04 -1.22
CA ILE A 12 6.91 -11.69 -0.66
C ILE A 12 7.40 -11.65 0.79
N GLN A 13 6.99 -12.61 1.62
CA GLN A 13 7.35 -12.69 3.03
C GLN A 13 8.86 -12.80 3.24
N ALA A 14 9.59 -13.49 2.37
CA ALA A 14 11.04 -13.66 2.46
C ALA A 14 11.82 -12.32 2.41
N HIS A 15 11.21 -11.26 1.89
CA HIS A 15 11.79 -9.91 1.91
C HIS A 15 11.36 -9.08 3.14
N HIS A 16 10.57 -9.65 4.06
CA HIS A 16 10.12 -9.01 5.30
C HIS A 16 9.47 -7.62 5.14
N PRO A 17 8.52 -7.41 4.19
CA PRO A 17 7.83 -6.14 4.08
C PRO A 17 6.82 -5.95 5.21
N ASN A 18 6.64 -4.71 5.69
CA ASN A 18 5.55 -4.36 6.60
C ASN A 18 4.26 -4.01 5.85
N VAL A 19 4.39 -3.41 4.66
CA VAL A 19 3.27 -2.93 3.84
C VAL A 19 3.49 -3.34 2.39
N VAL A 20 2.45 -3.87 1.75
CA VAL A 20 2.41 -4.18 0.32
C VAL A 20 1.32 -3.33 -0.34
N LEU A 21 1.69 -2.57 -1.37
CA LEU A 21 0.77 -1.75 -2.16
C LEU A 21 0.56 -2.41 -3.53
N VAL A 22 -0.70 -2.58 -3.94
CA VAL A 22 -1.06 -3.26 -5.19
C VAL A 22 -1.93 -2.36 -6.06
N GLU A 23 -1.64 -2.34 -7.36
CA GLU A 23 -2.35 -1.50 -8.33
C GLU A 23 -3.80 -1.93 -8.54
N LYS A 24 -4.04 -3.25 -8.50
CA LYS A 24 -5.33 -3.89 -8.77
C LYS A 24 -5.82 -4.67 -7.56
N SER A 25 -6.56 -5.74 -7.80
CA SER A 25 -7.05 -6.67 -6.80
C SER A 25 -6.05 -7.78 -6.48
N VAL A 26 -6.29 -8.43 -5.34
CA VAL A 26 -5.57 -9.61 -4.87
C VAL A 26 -6.59 -10.68 -4.55
N SER A 27 -6.27 -11.96 -4.79
CA SER A 27 -7.15 -13.08 -4.44
C SER A 27 -7.46 -13.09 -2.93
N PRO A 28 -8.71 -13.32 -2.48
CA PRO A 28 -9.07 -13.35 -1.07
C PRO A 28 -8.18 -14.27 -0.21
N ARG A 29 -7.79 -15.42 -0.75
CA ARG A 29 -6.87 -16.35 -0.08
C ARG A 29 -5.50 -15.73 0.15
N ALA A 30 -4.96 -15.01 -0.84
CA ALA A 30 -3.67 -14.34 -0.69
C ALA A 30 -3.74 -13.21 0.35
N ILE A 31 -4.87 -12.50 0.43
CA ILE A 31 -5.10 -11.48 1.46
C ILE A 31 -5.05 -12.12 2.85
N GLU A 32 -5.81 -13.19 3.08
CA GLU A 32 -5.81 -13.93 4.35
C GLU A 32 -4.40 -14.41 4.72
N HIS A 33 -3.67 -14.97 3.75
CA HIS A 33 -2.30 -15.42 3.96
C HIS A 33 -1.36 -14.25 4.32
N LEU A 34 -1.41 -13.11 3.63
CA LEU A 34 -0.58 -11.93 3.95
C LEU A 34 -0.90 -11.37 5.33
N LEU A 35 -2.20 -11.27 5.68
CA LEU A 35 -2.64 -10.79 6.98
C LEU A 35 -2.19 -11.73 8.11
N SER A 36 -2.22 -13.05 7.89
CA SER A 36 -1.70 -14.03 8.87
C SER A 36 -0.19 -13.93 9.12
N LYS A 37 0.53 -13.15 8.30
CA LYS A 37 1.96 -12.86 8.44
C LYS A 37 2.22 -11.44 8.95
N ASP A 38 1.20 -10.74 9.45
CA ASP A 38 1.26 -9.35 9.90
C ASP A 38 1.72 -8.37 8.81
N ILE A 39 1.45 -8.69 7.54
CA ILE A 39 1.75 -7.82 6.39
C ILE A 39 0.49 -7.02 6.04
N SER A 40 0.57 -5.69 6.14
CA SER A 40 -0.52 -4.80 5.73
C SER A 40 -0.63 -4.72 4.21
N LEU A 41 -1.85 -4.81 3.69
CA LEU A 41 -2.11 -4.79 2.24
C LEU A 41 -2.98 -3.60 1.86
N VAL A 42 -2.54 -2.83 0.86
CA VAL A 42 -3.29 -1.72 0.27
C VAL A 42 -3.63 -2.08 -1.16
N LEU A 43 -4.93 -2.10 -1.49
CA LEU A 43 -5.45 -2.53 -2.78
C LEU A 43 -5.89 -1.33 -3.63
N ASN A 44 -5.97 -1.53 -4.95
CA ASN A 44 -6.50 -0.56 -5.90
C ASN A 44 -5.79 0.81 -5.86
N VAL A 45 -4.48 0.81 -5.60
CA VAL A 45 -3.68 2.04 -5.61
C VAL A 45 -3.47 2.48 -7.04
N LYS A 46 -3.87 3.71 -7.38
CA LYS A 46 -3.65 4.26 -8.73
C LYS A 46 -2.17 4.19 -9.11
N ARG A 47 -1.88 3.81 -10.36
CA ARG A 47 -0.51 3.73 -10.89
C ARG A 47 0.32 4.98 -10.61
N SER A 48 -0.24 6.17 -10.85
CA SER A 48 0.43 7.46 -10.59
C SER A 48 0.78 7.69 -9.12
N VAL A 49 0.00 7.12 -8.20
CA VAL A 49 0.28 7.17 -6.75
C VAL A 49 1.39 6.18 -6.39
N LEU A 50 1.36 4.96 -6.93
CA LEU A 50 2.45 4.00 -6.76
C LEU A 50 3.78 4.56 -7.25
N GLU A 51 3.81 5.21 -8.41
CA GLU A 51 5.01 5.84 -8.96
C GLU A 51 5.54 6.96 -8.08
N ARG A 52 4.64 7.77 -7.51
CA ARG A 52 5.02 8.80 -6.54
C ARG A 52 5.62 8.19 -5.28
N ILE A 53 4.95 7.18 -4.70
CA ILE A 53 5.42 6.46 -3.50
C ILE A 53 6.77 5.81 -3.76
N ALA A 54 6.92 5.11 -4.90
CA ALA A 54 8.16 4.47 -5.30
C ALA A 54 9.32 5.47 -5.37
N ARG A 55 9.09 6.61 -6.01
CA ARG A 55 10.08 7.68 -6.10
C ARG A 55 10.46 8.23 -4.72
N THR A 56 9.49 8.52 -3.84
CA THR A 56 9.75 9.16 -2.54
C THR A 56 10.31 8.21 -1.49
N THR A 57 9.96 6.92 -1.54
CA THR A 57 10.42 5.89 -0.59
C THR A 57 11.68 5.16 -1.08
N GLY A 58 12.01 5.26 -2.37
CA GLY A 58 13.05 4.46 -3.01
C GLY A 58 12.62 3.04 -3.40
N ALA A 59 11.33 2.71 -3.28
CA ALA A 59 10.81 1.40 -3.66
C ALA A 59 10.88 1.19 -5.18
N GLN A 60 11.09 -0.05 -5.60
CA GLN A 60 10.88 -0.48 -6.96
C GLN A 60 9.48 -1.03 -7.15
N ILE A 61 8.77 -0.57 -8.18
CA ILE A 61 7.50 -1.20 -8.59
C ILE A 61 7.82 -2.42 -9.45
N ILE A 62 7.36 -3.58 -9.01
CA ILE A 62 7.49 -4.85 -9.73
C ILE A 62 6.18 -5.22 -10.42
N PRO A 63 6.19 -5.65 -11.69
CA PRO A 63 4.98 -6.06 -12.41
C PRO A 63 4.39 -7.39 -11.90
N SER A 64 5.25 -8.31 -11.47
CA SER A 64 4.88 -9.63 -10.96
C SER A 64 5.72 -10.04 -9.75
N VAL A 65 5.15 -10.89 -8.90
CA VAL A 65 5.85 -11.54 -7.78
C VAL A 65 6.94 -12.50 -8.28
N ASP A 66 6.84 -12.97 -9.52
CA ASP A 66 7.86 -13.84 -10.11
C ASP A 66 9.15 -13.08 -10.47
N ASP A 67 9.07 -11.75 -10.62
CA ASP A 67 10.23 -10.88 -10.87
C ASP A 67 10.93 -10.44 -9.57
N LEU A 68 10.48 -10.95 -8.42
CA LEU A 68 10.98 -10.62 -7.08
C LEU A 68 12.31 -11.38 -6.81
N ILE A 69 13.41 -10.88 -7.37
CA ILE A 69 14.76 -11.45 -7.17
C ILE A 69 15.50 -10.72 -6.05
N SER A 70 15.67 -9.40 -6.20
CA SER A 70 16.28 -8.53 -5.19
C SER A 70 15.63 -7.15 -5.28
N PRO A 71 14.35 -7.04 -4.87
CA PRO A 71 13.61 -5.79 -4.97
C PRO A 71 14.21 -4.75 -4.02
N MET A 72 14.36 -3.52 -4.49
CA MET A 72 14.57 -2.39 -3.59
C MET A 72 13.26 -2.09 -2.87
N LEU A 73 13.20 -2.42 -1.58
CA LEU A 73 12.06 -2.07 -0.74
C LEU A 73 12.08 -0.58 -0.40
N GLY A 74 10.90 0.03 -0.45
CA GLY A 74 10.72 1.40 0.02
C GLY A 74 10.94 1.50 1.52
N GLN A 75 11.42 2.65 1.96
CA GLN A 75 11.60 2.97 3.38
C GLN A 75 10.81 4.23 3.74
N CYS A 76 10.13 4.18 4.87
CA CYS A 76 9.50 5.31 5.55
C CYS A 76 9.55 5.03 7.06
N GLU A 77 9.56 6.08 7.89
CA GLU A 77 9.58 5.92 9.35
C GLU A 77 8.21 5.53 9.89
N ILE A 78 7.14 6.13 9.32
CA ILE A 78 5.78 5.94 9.81
C ILE A 78 4.83 5.68 8.64
N PHE A 79 4.05 4.61 8.75
CA PHE A 79 2.90 4.34 7.90
C PHE A 79 1.63 4.40 8.74
N ARG A 80 0.67 5.24 8.36
CA ARG A 80 -0.61 5.36 9.10
C ARG A 80 -1.78 5.68 8.19
N LEU A 81 -2.96 5.26 8.63
CA LEU A 81 -4.24 5.58 8.04
C LEU A 81 -5.02 6.46 9.03
N GLU A 82 -5.56 7.57 8.54
CA GLU A 82 -6.37 8.47 9.36
C GLU A 82 -7.66 8.84 8.64
N THR A 83 -8.76 8.83 9.37
CA THR A 83 -10.09 9.11 8.81
C THR A 83 -10.55 10.49 9.24
N PHE A 84 -10.84 11.33 8.25
CA PHE A 84 -11.29 12.71 8.41
C PHE A 84 -12.76 12.84 8.04
N GLU A 85 -13.45 13.72 8.75
CA GLU A 85 -14.83 14.11 8.40
C GLU A 85 -14.77 15.36 7.53
N GLU A 86 -15.22 15.23 6.28
CA GLU A 86 -15.34 16.33 5.35
C GLU A 86 -16.66 17.07 5.62
N TYR A 87 -16.55 18.24 6.24
CA TYR A 87 -17.64 19.20 6.34
C TYR A 87 -17.80 19.89 4.98
N GLN A 88 -18.78 19.46 4.18
CA GLN A 88 -19.15 20.18 2.97
C GLN A 88 -19.84 21.49 3.36
N ALA A 89 -19.27 22.63 2.95
CA ALA A 89 -19.84 23.97 3.09
C ALA A 89 -21.01 24.23 2.09
N THR A 90 -21.74 23.18 1.68
CA THR A 90 -22.92 23.31 0.83
C THR A 90 -24.15 23.21 1.70
N ASP A 91 -24.95 24.27 1.67
CA ASP A 91 -26.08 24.66 2.51
C ASP A 91 -27.32 23.72 2.45
N THR A 92 -27.10 22.40 2.42
CA THR A 92 -28.18 21.40 2.47
C THR A 92 -28.25 20.79 3.87
N PRO A 93 -29.31 21.04 4.66
CA PRO A 93 -29.38 20.72 6.09
C PRO A 93 -29.44 19.21 6.43
N ASN A 94 -29.37 18.31 5.45
CA ASN A 94 -29.66 16.87 5.65
C ASN A 94 -28.54 15.90 5.19
N LYS A 95 -27.34 16.38 4.86
CA LYS A 95 -26.25 15.51 4.38
C LYS A 95 -25.28 15.20 5.52
N LYS A 96 -25.18 13.92 5.91
CA LYS A 96 -24.17 13.46 6.87
C LYS A 96 -22.76 13.80 6.34
N PRO A 97 -21.82 14.25 7.21
CA PRO A 97 -20.46 14.56 6.80
C PRO A 97 -19.82 13.32 6.16
N ALA A 98 -19.17 13.51 5.01
CA ALA A 98 -18.52 12.41 4.31
C ALA A 98 -17.22 12.03 5.03
N LYS A 99 -17.02 10.75 5.31
CA LYS A 99 -15.75 10.27 5.89
C LYS A 99 -14.77 9.95 4.78
N LYS A 100 -13.55 10.47 4.88
CA LYS A 100 -12.44 10.20 3.95
C LYS A 100 -11.26 9.64 4.74
N THR A 101 -10.80 8.44 4.38
CA THR A 101 -9.58 7.87 4.94
C THR A 101 -8.39 8.22 4.06
N LEU A 102 -7.38 8.85 4.64
CA LEU A 102 -6.12 9.18 4.01
C LEU A 102 -5.01 8.26 4.51
N MET A 103 -4.03 8.03 3.65
CA MET A 103 -2.86 7.20 3.90
C MET A 103 -1.61 8.07 3.90
N PHE A 104 -0.80 7.95 4.95
CA PHE A 104 0.41 8.74 5.16
C PHE A 104 1.63 7.84 5.20
N LEU A 105 2.67 8.23 4.46
CA LEU A 105 4.02 7.66 4.50
C LEU A 105 4.97 8.79 4.91
N GLU A 106 5.37 8.81 6.18
CA GLU A 106 6.18 9.89 6.76
C GLU A 106 7.63 9.42 7.00
N GLY A 107 8.57 10.37 7.10
CA GLY A 107 9.98 10.04 7.27
C GLY A 107 10.61 9.35 6.05
N CYS A 108 10.04 9.54 4.86
CA CYS A 108 10.66 9.08 3.63
C CYS A 108 12.01 9.81 3.40
N PRO A 109 13.03 9.17 2.76
CA PRO A 109 14.33 9.79 2.57
C PRO A 109 14.25 11.15 1.84
N ARG A 110 14.64 12.24 2.54
CA ARG A 110 14.51 13.62 2.04
C ARG A 110 15.15 13.87 0.67
N ARG A 111 16.24 13.15 0.37
CA ARG A 111 16.94 13.22 -0.93
C ARG A 111 16.07 12.86 -2.13
N LEU A 112 14.91 12.22 -1.90
CA LEU A 112 14.02 11.70 -2.94
C LEU A 112 12.83 12.64 -3.25
N GLY A 113 12.86 13.89 -2.75
CA GLY A 113 11.89 14.92 -3.11
C GLY A 113 10.51 14.72 -2.49
N CYS A 114 10.47 14.34 -1.21
CA CYS A 114 9.24 14.27 -0.44
C CYS A 114 8.75 15.68 -0.13
N THR A 115 7.46 15.96 -0.36
CA THR A 115 6.76 17.15 0.13
C THR A 115 6.45 17.03 1.62
#